data_AF-A0A5A7ZKQ1-F1
#
_entry.id   AF-A0A5A7ZKQ1-F1
#
_cell.length_a   1.000
_cell.length_b   1.000
_cell.length_c   1.000
_cell.angle_alpha   90.00
_cell.angle_beta   90.00
_cell.angle_gamma   90.00
#
_symmetry.space_group_name_H-M   'P 1'
#
loop_
_entity.id
_entity.type
_entity.pdbx_description
1 polymer ?
#
loop_
_entity_poly.entity_id
_entity_poly.type
_entity_poly.pdbx_seq_one_letter_code
_entity_poly.pdbx_strand_id
1 'polypeptide(L)'
;MRPDERRLFGERRGVGVRASETTLLSYDLTVVATGAADVVAGAGGWLYDRVRAGWKVSVVVPSSCDVRPLEILGVRAYAAGRDAEELPAEPAALAVPARLFESDQGLRRHVTGALKRGTAEVTMWGDCATADVGYRVDRTQYRLSPAARVFKTHALAAAGITTTVADVEQFHSCALWYPADGPDLTAVR
;
A
#
# COMPACT_ATOMS: atom_id res chain seq x y z
N MET A 1 -50.75 23.57 -20.89
CA MET A 1 -49.63 23.23 -19.99
C MET A 1 -48.50 22.73 -20.88
N ARG A 2 -47.45 23.53 -21.13
CA ARG A 2 -46.24 23.10 -21.86
C ARG A 2 -45.28 22.40 -20.89
N PRO A 3 -44.15 21.85 -21.36
CA PRO A 3 -43.92 20.83 -22.39
C PRO A 3 -43.15 19.64 -21.76
N ASP A 4 -42.83 18.57 -22.48
CA ASP A 4 -41.58 17.88 -22.14
C ASP A 4 -40.86 17.29 -23.36
N GLU A 5 -39.60 17.71 -23.44
CA GLU A 5 -38.65 17.56 -24.53
C GLU A 5 -37.92 16.24 -24.34
N ARG A 6 -38.19 15.26 -25.19
CA ARG A 6 -37.40 14.03 -25.24
C ARG A 6 -36.03 14.34 -25.84
N ARG A 7 -35.07 14.60 -24.96
CA ARG A 7 -33.64 14.68 -25.26
C ARG A 7 -33.14 13.33 -25.78
N LEU A 8 -32.68 13.36 -27.02
CA LEU A 8 -31.48 12.69 -27.54
C LEU A 8 -30.47 12.42 -26.43
N PHE A 9 -29.96 11.19 -26.30
CA PHE A 9 -28.54 10.84 -26.11
C PHE A 9 -28.37 9.32 -26.17
N GLY A 10 -27.39 8.89 -26.97
CA GLY A 10 -27.23 7.52 -27.44
C GLY A 10 -26.77 6.54 -26.37
N GLU A 11 -27.18 5.29 -26.59
CA GLU A 11 -26.70 4.11 -25.88
C GLU A 11 -25.17 4.01 -26.00
N ARG A 12 -24.47 4.33 -24.91
CA ARG A 12 -23.11 3.84 -24.73
C ARG A 12 -23.21 2.45 -24.13
N ARG A 13 -22.94 1.44 -24.96
CA ARG A 13 -22.66 0.06 -24.53
C ARG A 13 -21.43 0.08 -23.61
N GLY A 14 -21.66 0.22 -22.32
CA GLY A 14 -20.67 -0.11 -21.29
C GLY A 14 -20.52 -1.63 -21.26
N VAL A 15 -19.34 -2.12 -21.61
CA VAL A 15 -18.92 -3.50 -21.31
C VAL A 15 -18.86 -3.59 -19.79
N GLY A 16 -19.95 -4.02 -19.18
CA GLY A 16 -19.99 -4.37 -17.77
C GLY A 16 -19.13 -5.61 -17.57
N VAL A 17 -18.01 -5.45 -16.88
CA VAL A 17 -17.35 -6.58 -16.23
C VAL A 17 -18.38 -7.17 -15.28
N ARG A 18 -18.78 -8.41 -15.54
CA ARG A 18 -19.62 -9.17 -14.62
C ARG A 18 -18.89 -9.19 -13.29
N ALA A 19 -19.45 -8.51 -12.29
CA ALA A 19 -19.06 -8.68 -10.91
C ALA A 19 -19.27 -10.17 -10.59
N SER A 20 -18.19 -10.94 -10.59
CA SER A 20 -18.22 -12.31 -10.10
C SER A 20 -18.50 -12.21 -8.61
N GLU A 21 -19.75 -12.52 -8.24
CA GLU A 21 -20.08 -12.99 -6.91
C GLU A 21 -19.07 -14.09 -6.54
N THR A 22 -18.25 -13.81 -5.53
CA THR A 22 -17.29 -14.69 -4.79
C THR A 22 -15.86 -14.13 -4.77
N THR A 23 -15.67 -12.94 -4.21
CA THR A 23 -14.52 -12.65 -3.33
C THR A 23 -14.97 -11.47 -2.46
N LEU A 24 -15.36 -11.73 -1.22
CA LEU A 24 -15.30 -10.68 -0.20
C LEU A 24 -13.83 -10.27 -0.18
N LEU A 25 -13.49 -9.13 -0.78
CA LEU A 25 -12.13 -8.61 -0.89
C LEU A 25 -11.52 -8.67 0.52
N SER A 26 -10.68 -9.67 0.76
CA SER A 26 -9.86 -9.69 1.96
C SER A 26 -8.97 -8.46 1.86
N TYR A 27 -9.10 -7.54 2.80
CA TYR A 27 -8.30 -6.32 2.89
C TYR A 27 -6.85 -6.69 3.28
N ASP A 28 -6.17 -7.41 2.38
CA ASP A 28 -4.83 -7.95 2.53
C ASP A 28 -3.82 -6.98 1.91
N LEU A 29 -2.88 -6.52 2.73
CA LEU A 29 -1.76 -5.69 2.32
C LEU A 29 -0.47 -6.49 2.49
N THR A 30 0.24 -6.71 1.39
CA THR A 30 1.59 -7.29 1.43
C THR A 30 2.63 -6.20 1.24
N VAL A 31 3.58 -6.13 2.18
CA VAL A 31 4.69 -5.19 2.17
C VAL A 31 5.97 -5.97 1.90
N VAL A 32 6.79 -5.53 0.94
CA VAL A 32 8.10 -6.16 0.67
C VAL A 32 9.19 -5.13 0.93
N ALA A 33 10.11 -5.42 1.84
CA ALA A 33 11.15 -4.48 2.22
C ALA A 33 12.49 -5.15 2.54
N THR A 34 13.57 -4.36 2.54
CA THR A 34 14.92 -4.83 2.87
C THR A 34 15.20 -4.84 4.38
N GLY A 35 14.28 -4.35 5.21
CA GLY A 35 14.42 -4.39 6.65
C GLY A 35 13.30 -3.66 7.41
N ALA A 36 13.06 -4.10 8.65
CA ALA A 36 12.00 -3.58 9.51
C ALA A 36 12.15 -2.08 9.81
N ALA A 37 13.38 -1.62 10.07
CA ALA A 37 13.67 -0.22 10.39
C ALA A 37 13.19 0.75 9.31
N ASP A 38 13.38 0.39 8.04
CA ASP A 38 12.91 1.19 6.91
C ASP A 38 11.38 1.22 6.79
N VAL A 39 10.73 0.07 6.98
CA VAL A 39 9.27 -0.03 6.97
C VAL A 39 8.67 0.87 8.04
N VAL A 40 9.19 0.80 9.26
CA VAL A 40 8.72 1.62 10.38
C VAL A 40 8.96 3.10 10.11
N ALA A 41 10.12 3.47 9.58
CA ALA A 41 10.45 4.86 9.27
C ALA A 41 9.53 5.45 8.19
N GLY A 42 9.34 4.73 7.09
CA GLY A 42 8.60 5.21 5.93
C GLY A 42 7.08 5.10 6.05
N ALA A 43 6.58 4.03 6.67
CA ALA A 43 5.17 3.64 6.59
C ALA A 43 4.59 3.13 7.92
N GLY A 44 5.33 3.21 9.03
CA GLY A 44 4.95 2.55 10.28
C GLY A 44 3.61 3.02 10.85
N GLY A 45 3.27 4.30 10.70
CA GLY A 45 2.02 4.85 11.21
C GLY A 45 0.82 4.40 10.39
N TRP A 46 0.95 4.47 9.06
CA TRP A 46 -0.03 3.94 8.12
C TRP A 46 -0.30 2.44 8.28
N LEU A 47 0.75 1.64 8.47
CA LEU A 47 0.60 0.20 8.72
C LEU A 47 -0.10 -0.08 10.05
N TYR A 48 0.22 0.66 11.11
CA TYR A 48 -0.47 0.52 12.40
C TYR A 48 -1.96 0.81 12.27
N ASP A 49 -2.32 1.92 11.63
CA ASP A 49 -3.74 2.30 11.48
C ASP A 49 -4.50 1.29 10.60
N ARG A 50 -3.84 0.71 9.58
CA ARG A 50 -4.38 -0.40 8.77
C ARG A 50 -4.65 -1.65 9.60
N VAL A 51 -3.68 -2.10 10.39
CA VAL A 51 -3.85 -3.23 11.31
C VAL A 51 -5.01 -2.95 12.28
N ARG A 52 -5.06 -1.74 12.85
CA ARG A 52 -6.12 -1.31 13.75
C ARG A 52 -7.50 -1.25 13.07
N ALA A 53 -7.54 -0.97 11.78
CA ALA A 53 -8.75 -1.01 10.96
C ALA A 53 -9.16 -2.44 10.54
N GLY A 54 -8.43 -3.48 10.99
CA GLY A 54 -8.72 -4.88 10.71
C GLY A 54 -8.13 -5.42 9.40
N TRP A 55 -7.24 -4.67 8.75
CA TRP A 55 -6.54 -5.16 7.58
C TRP A 55 -5.54 -6.25 7.96
N LYS A 56 -5.42 -7.26 7.11
CA LYS A 56 -4.37 -8.27 7.25
C LYS A 56 -3.10 -7.73 6.60
N VAL A 57 -2.21 -7.18 7.43
CA VAL A 57 -0.92 -6.63 6.99
C VAL A 57 0.18 -7.67 7.19
N SER A 58 0.83 -8.06 6.10
CA SER A 58 1.97 -8.96 6.08
C SER A 58 3.20 -8.24 5.55
N VAL A 59 4.33 -8.31 6.25
CA VAL A 59 5.61 -7.74 5.80
C VAL A 59 6.61 -8.84 5.54
N VAL A 60 7.14 -8.91 4.32
CA VAL A 60 8.26 -9.77 3.95
C VAL A 60 9.56 -9.00 4.12
N VAL A 61 10.45 -9.52 4.97
CA VAL A 61 11.80 -8.98 5.23
C VAL A 61 12.85 -10.10 5.17
N PRO A 62 14.14 -9.78 4.96
CA PRO A 62 15.21 -10.77 5.10
C PRO A 62 15.18 -11.48 6.47
N SER A 63 15.51 -12.78 6.51
CA SER A 63 15.47 -13.59 7.74
C SER A 63 16.39 -13.09 8.86
N SER A 64 17.38 -12.26 8.53
CA SER A 64 18.32 -11.66 9.48
C SER A 64 17.77 -10.40 10.17
N CYS A 65 16.59 -9.91 9.80
CA CYS A 65 16.04 -8.68 10.36
C CYS A 65 15.44 -8.90 11.75
N ASP A 66 15.70 -7.97 12.66
CA ASP A 66 14.92 -7.86 13.90
C ASP A 66 13.49 -7.43 13.57
N VAL A 67 12.52 -8.31 13.89
CA VAL A 67 11.10 -8.10 13.60
C VAL A 67 10.37 -7.40 14.73
N ARG A 68 10.98 -7.22 15.91
CA ARG A 68 10.36 -6.55 17.06
C ARG A 68 9.75 -5.18 16.74
N PRO A 69 10.37 -4.30 15.91
CA PRO A 69 9.75 -3.04 15.52
C PRO A 69 8.40 -3.22 14.79
N LEU A 70 8.25 -4.29 14.00
CA LEU A 70 7.00 -4.60 13.29
C LEU A 70 5.94 -5.18 14.22
N GLU A 71 6.35 -6.02 15.18
CA GLU A 71 5.45 -6.58 16.20
C GLU A 71 4.83 -5.48 17.08
N ILE A 72 5.60 -4.44 17.40
CA ILE A 72 5.08 -3.26 18.13
C ILE A 72 3.93 -2.60 17.35
N LEU A 73 3.99 -2.58 16.02
CA LEU A 73 2.92 -2.05 15.18
C LEU A 73 1.75 -3.02 14.99
N GLY A 74 1.82 -4.23 15.57
CA GLY A 74 0.85 -5.29 15.36
C GLY A 74 0.93 -5.96 13.98
N VAL A 75 2.04 -5.77 13.27
CA VAL A 75 2.23 -6.26 11.90
C VAL A 75 2.87 -7.64 11.91
N ARG A 76 2.36 -8.56 11.08
CA ARG A 76 2.95 -9.89 10.93
C ARG A 76 4.13 -9.85 9.98
N ALA A 77 5.30 -10.23 10.47
CA ALA A 77 6.52 -10.36 9.66
C ALA A 77 6.69 -11.80 9.15
N TYR A 78 7.19 -11.93 7.93
CA TYR A 78 7.55 -13.17 7.27
C TYR A 78 8.98 -13.07 6.76
N ALA A 79 9.78 -14.11 6.97
CA ALA A 79 11.11 -14.16 6.39
C ALA A 79 11.02 -14.42 4.88
N ALA A 80 11.83 -13.69 4.11
CA ALA A 80 11.95 -13.94 2.67
C ALA A 80 12.40 -15.38 2.41
N GLY A 81 11.74 -16.06 1.46
CA GLY A 81 11.93 -17.49 1.20
C GLY A 81 10.66 -18.26 1.49
N ARG A 82 10.78 -19.40 2.20
CA ARG A 82 9.66 -20.33 2.42
C ARG A 82 8.47 -19.71 3.15
N ASP A 83 8.70 -18.88 4.16
CA ASP A 83 7.60 -18.29 4.95
C ASP A 83 6.74 -17.35 4.07
N ALA A 84 7.33 -16.72 3.05
CA ALA A 84 6.61 -15.86 2.12
C ALA A 84 5.70 -16.66 1.16
N GLU A 85 5.90 -17.97 0.99
CA GLU A 85 5.03 -18.84 0.17
C GLU A 85 3.63 -19.01 0.80
N GLU A 86 3.47 -18.70 2.09
CA GLU A 86 2.18 -18.71 2.79
C GLU A 86 1.29 -17.50 2.46
N LEU A 87 1.85 -16.48 1.79
CA LEU A 87 1.11 -15.28 1.44
C LEU A 87 0.21 -15.49 0.22
N PRO A 88 -0.89 -14.73 0.10
CA PRO A 88 -1.70 -14.76 -1.10
C PRO A 88 -0.86 -14.49 -2.36
N ALA A 89 -1.04 -15.31 -3.39
CA ALA A 89 -0.32 -15.14 -4.67
C ALA A 89 -0.67 -13.80 -5.36
N GLU A 90 -1.87 -13.29 -5.12
CA GLU A 90 -2.35 -11.99 -5.62
C GLU A 90 -2.98 -11.19 -4.47
N PRO A 91 -2.19 -10.38 -3.74
CA PRO A 91 -2.73 -9.53 -2.68
C PRO A 91 -3.53 -8.37 -3.26
N ALA A 92 -4.53 -7.88 -2.53
CA ALA A 92 -5.34 -6.74 -2.94
C ALA A 92 -4.54 -5.43 -2.98
N ALA A 93 -3.53 -5.30 -2.11
CA ALA A 93 -2.61 -4.17 -2.09
C ALA A 93 -1.16 -4.61 -1.87
N LEU A 94 -0.24 -3.91 -2.54
CA LEU A 94 1.21 -4.06 -2.41
C LEU A 94 1.82 -2.75 -1.93
N ALA A 95 2.75 -2.83 -0.97
CA ALA A 95 3.58 -1.70 -0.59
C ALA A 95 5.07 -2.02 -0.61
N VAL A 96 5.88 -1.11 -1.17
CA VAL A 96 7.33 -1.31 -1.32
C VAL A 96 8.12 -0.01 -1.11
N PRO A 97 9.37 -0.07 -0.62
CA PRO A 97 10.25 1.08 -0.68
C PRO A 97 10.63 1.40 -2.13
N ALA A 98 10.60 2.68 -2.48
CA ALA A 98 10.92 3.15 -3.84
C ALA A 98 12.30 2.69 -4.31
N ARG A 99 13.32 2.82 -3.44
CA ARG A 99 14.68 2.34 -3.73
C ARG A 99 14.75 0.84 -4.04
N LEU A 100 13.91 0.01 -3.40
CA LEU A 100 13.91 -1.43 -3.62
C LEU A 100 13.27 -1.75 -4.96
N PHE A 101 12.19 -1.04 -5.29
CA PHE A 101 11.60 -1.10 -6.62
C PHE A 101 12.59 -0.67 -7.72
N GLU A 102 13.52 0.25 -7.46
CA GLU A 102 14.58 0.69 -8.38
C GLU A 102 15.81 -0.23 -8.44
N SER A 103 16.14 -0.92 -7.35
CA SER A 103 17.32 -1.81 -7.33
C SER A 103 17.02 -3.24 -7.75
N ASP A 104 15.81 -3.76 -7.48
CA ASP A 104 15.45 -5.16 -7.71
C ASP A 104 14.58 -5.34 -8.97
N GLN A 105 15.17 -5.94 -10.01
CA GLN A 105 14.48 -6.18 -11.26
C GLN A 105 13.35 -7.22 -11.14
N GLY A 106 13.47 -8.19 -10.23
CA GLY A 106 12.46 -9.22 -10.01
C GLY A 106 11.21 -8.63 -9.38
N LEU A 107 11.39 -7.88 -8.29
CA LEU A 107 10.31 -7.15 -7.63
C LEU A 107 9.66 -6.15 -8.58
N ARG A 108 10.45 -5.37 -9.34
CA ARG A 108 9.92 -4.44 -10.34
C ARG A 108 9.02 -5.15 -11.34
N ARG A 109 9.48 -6.25 -11.95
CA ARG A 109 8.68 -7.03 -12.90
C ARG A 109 7.38 -7.52 -12.26
N HIS A 110 7.43 -7.98 -11.01
CA HIS A 110 6.25 -8.44 -10.29
C HIS A 110 5.24 -7.31 -10.06
N VAL A 111 5.68 -6.18 -9.50
CA VAL A 111 4.85 -5.00 -9.20
C VAL A 111 4.26 -4.40 -10.47
N THR A 112 5.07 -4.19 -11.52
CA THR A 112 4.60 -3.72 -12.82
C THR A 112 3.62 -4.71 -13.46
N GLY A 113 3.83 -6.02 -13.27
CA GLY A 113 2.90 -7.05 -13.70
C GLY A 113 1.54 -6.95 -13.01
N ALA A 114 1.52 -6.74 -11.69
CA ALA A 114 0.30 -6.55 -10.91
C ALA A 114 -0.47 -5.29 -11.35
N LEU A 115 0.24 -4.17 -11.56
CA LEU A 115 -0.33 -2.93 -12.10
C LEU A 115 -0.95 -3.13 -13.50
N LYS A 116 -0.26 -3.85 -14.39
CA LYS A 116 -0.74 -4.16 -15.74
C LYS A 116 -2.04 -4.97 -15.74
N ARG A 117 -2.14 -5.95 -14.83
CA ARG A 117 -3.33 -6.80 -14.71
C ARG A 117 -4.48 -6.10 -13.99
N GLY A 118 -4.17 -5.03 -13.24
CA GLY A 118 -5.13 -4.33 -12.42
C GLY A 118 -5.65 -5.15 -11.25
N THR A 119 -4.78 -6.00 -10.69
CA THR A 119 -5.13 -6.93 -9.62
C THR A 119 -4.80 -6.40 -8.23
N ALA A 120 -3.97 -5.36 -8.14
CA ALA A 120 -3.53 -4.80 -6.86
C ALA A 120 -3.32 -3.29 -6.95
N GLU A 121 -3.64 -2.59 -5.87
CA GLU A 121 -3.18 -1.22 -5.62
C GLU A 121 -1.71 -1.25 -5.20
N VAL A 122 -0.92 -0.30 -5.69
CA VAL A 122 0.51 -0.20 -5.32
C VAL A 122 0.77 1.11 -4.60
N THR A 123 1.41 1.02 -3.44
CA THR A 123 1.88 2.16 -2.66
C THR A 123 3.38 2.09 -2.46
N MET A 124 4.07 3.21 -2.65
CA MET A 124 5.52 3.29 -2.51
C MET A 124 5.88 4.37 -1.51
N TRP A 125 6.84 4.11 -0.62
CA TRP A 125 7.40 5.15 0.27
C TRP A 125 8.86 5.43 -0.06
N GLY A 126 9.33 6.61 0.37
CA GLY A 126 10.65 7.12 0.04
C GLY A 126 10.65 7.94 -1.25
N ASP A 127 11.86 8.27 -1.71
CA ASP A 127 12.04 9.10 -2.91
C ASP A 127 11.78 8.30 -4.19
N CYS A 128 10.81 8.76 -4.98
CA CYS A 128 10.48 8.21 -6.30
C CYS A 128 10.86 9.16 -7.44
N ALA A 129 11.61 10.25 -7.19
CA ALA A 129 11.91 11.27 -8.20
C ALA A 129 12.63 10.70 -9.44
N THR A 130 13.36 9.59 -9.28
CA THR A 130 14.09 8.89 -10.34
C THR A 130 13.45 7.59 -10.80
N ALA A 131 12.36 7.16 -10.14
CA ALA A 131 11.79 5.84 -10.37
C ALA A 131 10.98 5.85 -11.67
N ASP A 132 11.47 5.17 -12.71
CA ASP A 132 10.64 4.86 -13.88
C ASP A 132 9.68 3.72 -13.52
N VAL A 133 8.51 4.10 -13.00
CA VAL A 133 7.46 3.16 -12.59
C VAL A 133 6.63 2.71 -13.81
N GLY A 134 6.82 3.31 -14.99
CA GLY A 134 6.05 3.00 -16.21
C GLY A 134 4.54 3.29 -16.11
N TYR A 135 4.10 3.92 -15.02
CA TYR A 135 2.72 4.25 -14.67
C TYR A 135 2.66 5.63 -14.03
N ARG A 136 1.50 6.31 -14.14
CA ARG A 136 1.27 7.56 -13.40
C ARG A 136 1.12 7.23 -11.93
N VAL A 137 2.12 7.63 -11.14
CA VAL A 137 2.09 7.51 -9.68
C VAL A 137 1.79 8.88 -9.11
N ASP A 138 0.70 9.00 -8.35
CA ASP A 138 0.33 10.25 -7.72
C ASP A 138 0.96 10.34 -6.33
N ARG A 139 1.48 11.52 -5.99
CA ARG A 139 1.96 11.78 -4.63
C ARG A 139 0.77 11.86 -3.69
N THR A 140 0.82 11.09 -2.62
CA THR A 140 -0.22 11.05 -1.59
C THR A 140 0.39 11.22 -0.21
N GLN A 141 -0.43 11.68 0.73
CA GLN A 141 -0.10 11.84 2.13
C GLN A 141 -1.09 11.08 2.99
N TYR A 142 -0.58 10.45 4.04
CA TYR A 142 -1.36 9.83 5.10
C TYR A 142 -1.19 10.64 6.39
N ARG A 143 -2.28 11.02 7.04
CA ARG A 143 -2.22 11.62 8.38
C ARG A 143 -2.36 10.53 9.42
N LEU A 144 -1.36 10.44 10.30
CA LEU A 144 -1.31 9.41 11.32
C LEU A 144 -2.33 9.69 12.42
N SER A 145 -2.99 8.63 12.90
CA SER A 145 -3.78 8.75 14.13
C SER A 145 -2.89 9.07 15.34
N PRO A 146 -3.45 9.60 16.44
CA PRO A 146 -2.70 9.79 17.69
C PRO A 146 -2.05 8.49 18.20
N ALA A 147 -2.74 7.35 18.05
CA ALA A 147 -2.21 6.05 18.45
C ALA A 147 -1.05 5.63 17.53
N ALA A 148 -1.20 5.77 16.22
CA ALA A 148 -0.15 5.48 15.25
C ALA A 148 1.14 6.24 15.55
N ARG A 149 1.05 7.52 15.93
CA ARG A 149 2.24 8.33 16.30
C ARG A 149 2.96 7.73 17.52
N VAL A 150 2.22 7.32 18.55
CA VAL A 150 2.80 6.71 19.76
C VAL A 150 3.46 5.37 19.44
N PHE A 151 2.74 4.47 18.76
CA PHE A 151 3.27 3.15 18.42
C PHE A 151 4.45 3.22 17.44
N LYS A 152 4.39 4.10 16.44
CA LYS A 152 5.51 4.36 15.54
C LYS A 152 6.74 4.87 16.30
N THR A 153 6.55 5.74 17.30
CA THR A 153 7.66 6.21 18.15
C THR A 153 8.34 5.05 18.88
N HIS A 154 7.56 4.14 19.47
CA HIS A 154 8.09 2.96 20.15
C HIS A 154 8.78 1.97 19.20
N ALA A 155 8.19 1.76 18.01
CA ALA A 155 8.76 0.91 16.99
C ALA A 155 10.10 1.47 16.46
N LEU A 156 10.20 2.79 16.25
CA LEU A 156 11.45 3.45 15.88
C LEU A 156 12.51 3.31 16.95
N ALA A 157 12.14 3.49 18.22
CA ALA A 157 13.06 3.28 19.34
C ALA A 157 13.56 1.82 19.40
N ALA A 158 12.69 0.84 19.17
CA ALA A 158 13.07 -0.57 19.09
C ALA A 158 14.00 -0.86 17.89
N ALA A 159 13.86 -0.12 16.80
CA ALA A 159 14.75 -0.17 15.64
C ALA A 159 16.07 0.60 15.85
N GLY A 160 16.30 1.18 17.03
CA GLY A 160 17.49 2.00 17.33
C GLY A 160 17.48 3.38 16.66
N ILE A 161 16.34 3.83 16.14
CA ILE A 161 16.18 5.12 15.46
C ILE A 161 15.58 6.13 16.45
N THR A 162 16.32 7.18 16.75
CA THR A 162 15.82 8.31 17.55
C THR A 162 15.45 9.45 16.62
N THR A 163 14.16 9.60 16.31
CA THR A 163 13.64 10.69 15.50
C THR A 163 12.26 11.11 15.99
N THR A 164 11.86 12.35 15.68
CA THR A 164 10.50 12.81 15.96
C THR A 164 9.57 12.28 14.88
N VAL A 165 8.45 11.68 15.28
CA VAL A 165 7.42 11.21 14.35
C VAL A 165 6.62 12.40 13.83
N ALA A 166 6.64 12.60 12.51
CA ALA A 166 5.80 13.58 11.85
C ALA A 166 4.31 13.17 11.90
N ASP A 167 3.41 14.15 11.79
CA ASP A 167 1.97 13.90 11.72
C ASP A 167 1.52 13.28 10.39
N VAL A 168 2.38 13.32 9.37
CA VAL A 168 2.10 12.81 8.03
C VAL A 168 3.21 11.89 7.52
N GLU A 169 2.80 10.85 6.81
CA GLU A 169 3.66 10.00 5.98
C GLU A 169 3.37 10.28 4.50
N GLN A 170 4.41 10.22 3.66
CA GLN A 170 4.30 10.52 2.23
C GLN A 170 4.48 9.24 1.42
N PHE A 171 3.65 9.10 0.40
CA PHE A 171 3.65 7.96 -0.49
C PHE A 171 3.53 8.41 -1.94
N HIS A 172 3.83 7.48 -2.82
CA HIS A 172 3.47 7.53 -4.23
C HIS A 172 2.54 6.34 -4.48
N SER A 173 1.31 6.59 -4.90
CA SER A 173 0.30 5.55 -5.11
C SER A 173 -0.14 5.46 -6.57
N CYS A 174 -0.31 4.22 -7.03
CA CYS A 174 -1.02 3.87 -8.26
C CYS A 174 -2.30 3.16 -7.84
N ALA A 175 -3.41 3.89 -7.75
CA ALA A 175 -4.72 3.30 -7.56
C ALA A 175 -5.29 2.83 -8.91
N LEU A 176 -6.01 1.72 -8.89
CA LEU A 176 -6.87 1.35 -10.01
C LEU A 176 -7.97 2.39 -10.15
N TRP A 177 -8.52 2.55 -11.35
CA TRP A 177 -9.49 3.58 -11.76
C TRP A 177 -10.88 3.48 -11.07
N TYR A 178 -10.92 3.22 -9.78
CA TYR A 178 -12.08 3.36 -8.90
C TYR A 178 -11.92 4.64 -8.06
N PRO A 179 -13.03 5.28 -7.65
CA PRO A 179 -12.97 6.24 -6.56
C PRO A 179 -12.32 5.54 -5.38
N ALA A 180 -11.33 6.17 -4.77
CA ALA A 180 -10.71 5.67 -3.55
C ALA A 180 -11.73 5.72 -2.41
N ASP A 181 -12.71 4.82 -2.40
CA ASP A 181 -13.65 4.63 -1.29
C ASP A 181 -12.98 3.86 -0.13
N GLY A 182 -11.65 3.81 -0.11
CA GLY A 182 -10.85 3.75 1.10
C GLY A 182 -9.87 4.94 1.17
N PRO A 183 -10.31 6.17 1.51
CA PRO A 183 -9.52 7.38 1.31
C PRO A 183 -8.75 7.76 2.57
N ASP A 184 -7.86 6.90 3.01
CA ASP A 184 -6.90 7.28 4.05
C ASP A 184 -5.74 8.09 3.43
N LEU A 185 -5.41 7.82 2.16
CA LEU A 185 -4.39 8.54 1.39
C LEU A 185 -4.98 9.73 0.64
N THR A 186 -4.44 10.93 0.91
CA THR A 186 -4.87 12.19 0.30
C THR A 186 -3.90 12.65 -0.76
N ALA A 187 -4.37 13.00 -1.96
CA ALA A 187 -3.49 13.49 -3.03
C ALA A 187 -2.83 14.82 -2.65
N VAL A 188 -1.53 14.94 -2.92
CA VAL A 188 -0.78 16.19 -2.80
C VAL A 188 -0.89 16.93 -4.13
N ARG A 189 -1.55 18.09 -4.11
CA ARG A 189 -1.66 18.99 -5.27
C ARG A 189 -0.48 19.92 -5.38
#